data_AF-A0A940C6X8-F1
#
_entry.id   AF-A0A940C6X8-F1
#
_cell.length_a   1.000
_cell.length_b   1.000
_cell.length_c   1.000
_cell.angle_alpha   90.00
_cell.angle_beta   90.00
_cell.angle_gamma   90.00
#
_symmetry.space_group_name_H-M   'P 1'
#
loop_
_entity.id
_entity.type
_entity.pdbx_description
1 polymer ?
#
loop_
_entity_poly.entity_id
_entity_poly.type
_entity_poly.pdbx_seq_one_letter_code
_entity_poly.pdbx_strand_id
1 'polypeptide(L)'
;MEDVREKGVKLLRKNSGTLLAAAVALLTALVIFSGGVSASLGEDALRVSATFAAPFSVRYDEIRSARLIEDPDAGRRLSGMRGERIMAGRYLNGEFGSYTLYAYARVPLGIDLLTANGHVVINAANEEATRALYEELLDRLPDIP
;
A
#
# COMPACT_ATOMS: atom_id res chain seq x y z
N MET A 1 -27.48 -20.76 24.93
CA MET A 1 -27.00 -20.06 23.71
C MET A 1 -26.53 -18.62 23.98
N GLU A 2 -26.46 -18.19 25.24
CA GLU A 2 -26.07 -16.82 25.64
C GLU A 2 -24.56 -16.67 25.92
N ASP A 3 -23.90 -17.78 26.28
CA ASP A 3 -22.48 -17.86 26.68
C ASP A 3 -21.49 -17.63 25.52
N VAL A 4 -21.87 -18.01 24.29
CA VAL A 4 -21.04 -17.85 23.09
C VAL A 4 -20.95 -16.37 22.67
N ARG A 5 -22.05 -15.63 22.82
CA ARG A 5 -22.13 -14.20 22.46
C ARG A 5 -21.37 -13.32 23.45
N GLU A 6 -21.38 -13.67 24.73
CA GLU A 6 -20.63 -12.92 25.76
C GLU A 6 -19.10 -13.15 25.65
N LYS A 7 -18.68 -14.37 25.27
CA LYS A 7 -17.25 -14.68 25.01
C LYS A 7 -16.72 -13.98 23.76
N GLY A 8 -17.50 -13.91 22.68
CA GLY A 8 -17.12 -13.17 21.46
C GLY A 8 -16.88 -11.67 21.73
N VAL A 9 -17.76 -11.04 22.52
CA VAL A 9 -17.63 -9.62 22.90
C VAL A 9 -16.48 -9.38 23.88
N LYS A 10 -16.17 -10.33 24.78
CA LYS A 10 -15.00 -10.24 25.68
C LYS A 10 -13.67 -10.41 24.95
N LEU A 11 -13.61 -11.23 23.89
CA LEU A 11 -12.42 -11.35 23.05
C LEU A 11 -12.16 -10.08 22.23
N LEU A 12 -13.22 -9.45 21.72
CA LEU A 12 -13.17 -8.14 21.04
C LEU A 12 -12.72 -6.99 21.97
N ARG A 13 -13.05 -7.05 23.26
CA ARG A 13 -12.74 -5.97 24.22
C ARG A 13 -11.43 -6.13 24.99
N LYS A 14 -10.87 -7.34 25.06
CA LYS A 14 -9.63 -7.63 25.81
C LYS A 14 -8.37 -7.68 24.93
N ASN A 15 -8.55 -7.70 23.61
CA ASN A 15 -7.47 -7.86 22.64
C ASN A 15 -7.26 -6.64 21.75
N SER A 16 -8.01 -5.55 21.92
CA SER A 16 -7.91 -4.38 21.05
C SER A 16 -6.51 -3.76 21.08
N GLY A 17 -5.85 -3.75 22.25
CA GLY A 17 -4.47 -3.29 22.40
C GLY A 17 -3.42 -4.25 21.82
N THR A 18 -3.63 -5.56 21.92
CA THR A 18 -2.71 -6.59 21.41
C THR A 18 -2.86 -6.84 19.92
N LEU A 19 -4.07 -6.73 19.37
CA LEU A 19 -4.35 -6.78 17.93
C LEU A 19 -3.84 -5.50 17.25
N LEU A 20 -4.05 -4.33 17.87
CA LEU A 20 -3.47 -3.08 17.40
C LEU A 20 -1.94 -3.12 17.48
N ALA A 21 -1.36 -3.63 18.56
CA ALA A 21 0.09 -3.78 18.69
C ALA A 21 0.67 -4.82 17.71
N ALA A 22 -0.05 -5.92 17.43
CA ALA A 22 0.36 -6.91 16.43
C ALA A 22 0.26 -6.34 15.01
N ALA A 23 -0.80 -5.59 14.69
CA ALA A 23 -0.95 -4.90 13.42
C ALA A 23 0.12 -3.82 13.24
N VAL A 24 0.39 -3.00 14.27
CA VAL A 24 1.47 -2.01 14.28
C VAL A 24 2.84 -2.68 14.17
N ALA A 25 3.07 -3.82 14.84
CA ALA A 25 4.31 -4.56 14.73
C ALA A 25 4.50 -5.19 13.34
N LEU A 26 3.43 -5.68 12.69
CA LEU A 26 3.45 -6.20 11.32
C LEU A 26 3.71 -5.07 10.31
N LEU A 27 3.04 -3.92 10.48
CA LEU A 27 3.25 -2.68 9.73
C LEU A 27 4.69 -2.17 9.89
N THR A 28 5.25 -2.21 11.10
CA THR A 28 6.63 -1.79 11.37
C THR A 28 7.64 -2.81 10.85
N ALA A 29 7.32 -4.10 10.88
CA ALA A 29 8.17 -5.16 10.33
C ALA A 29 8.28 -5.07 8.80
N LEU A 30 7.23 -4.61 8.10
CA LEU A 30 7.29 -4.31 6.67
C LEU A 30 8.23 -3.12 6.35
N VAL A 31 8.48 -2.23 7.31
CA VAL A 31 9.25 -0.99 7.14
C VAL A 31 10.77 -1.17 7.27
N ILE A 32 11.26 -2.21 7.96
CA ILE A 32 12.65 -2.17 8.49
C ILE A 32 13.71 -2.95 7.66
N PHE A 33 13.37 -3.89 6.79
CA PHE A 33 14.42 -4.68 6.12
C PHE A 33 14.84 -4.14 4.76
N SER A 34 15.89 -3.31 4.79
CA SER A 34 16.82 -2.94 3.70
C SER A 34 16.32 -1.98 2.61
N GLY A 35 16.73 -0.70 2.72
CA GLY A 35 16.84 0.26 1.60
C GLY A 35 15.75 0.11 0.54
N GLY A 36 14.50 0.24 0.96
CA GLY A 36 13.29 -0.26 0.30
C GLY A 36 12.29 0.81 -0.13
N VAL A 37 11.22 0.37 -0.80
CA VAL A 37 9.91 1.03 -0.75
C VAL A 37 9.21 0.55 0.51
N SER A 38 8.71 1.49 1.31
CA SER A 38 7.95 1.28 2.54
C SER A 38 6.57 1.92 2.36
N ALA A 39 5.52 1.12 2.40
CA ALA A 39 4.15 1.59 2.49
C ALA A 39 3.68 1.44 3.94
N SER A 40 3.01 2.46 4.46
CA SER A 40 2.44 2.49 5.80
C SER A 40 1.02 3.00 5.73
N LEU A 41 0.09 2.24 6.31
CA LEU A 41 -1.32 2.61 6.40
C LEU A 41 -1.53 3.36 7.72
N GLY A 42 -1.73 4.68 7.62
CA GLY A 42 -2.07 5.54 8.75
C GLY A 42 -3.55 5.48 9.10
N GLU A 43 -3.99 6.36 9.99
CA GLU A 43 -5.42 6.45 10.34
C GLU A 43 -6.26 6.97 9.16
N ASP A 44 -5.78 8.01 8.45
CA ASP A 44 -6.53 8.67 7.37
C ASP A 44 -5.86 8.60 6.00
N ALA A 45 -4.63 8.09 5.92
CA ALA A 45 -3.83 8.15 4.71
C ALA A 45 -2.87 6.98 4.54
N LEU A 46 -2.71 6.55 3.29
CA LEU A 46 -1.61 5.70 2.85
C LEU A 46 -0.37 6.59 2.66
N ARG A 47 0.72 6.25 3.34
CA ARG A 47 2.03 6.89 3.18
C ARG A 47 3.01 5.93 2.56
N VAL A 48 3.63 6.35 1.48
CA VAL A 48 4.63 5.56 0.74
C VAL A 48 5.93 6.33 0.75
N SER A 49 6.99 5.72 1.25
CA SER A 49 8.34 6.26 1.23
C SER A 49 9.23 5.30 0.47
N ALA A 50 10.19 5.81 -0.28
CA ALA A 50 11.24 4.97 -0.83
C ALA A 50 12.60 5.57 -0.49
N THR A 51 13.59 4.70 -0.31
CA THR A 51 14.96 5.15 -0.05
C THR A 51 15.40 6.05 -1.21
N PHE A 52 15.86 7.27 -0.90
CA PHE A 52 16.26 8.31 -1.85
C PHE A 52 15.15 8.92 -2.72
N ALA A 53 13.88 8.73 -2.36
CA ALA A 53 12.75 9.43 -2.97
C ALA A 53 11.98 10.24 -1.93
N ALA A 54 11.33 11.33 -2.37
CA ALA A 54 10.43 12.07 -1.51
C ALA A 54 9.28 11.15 -1.05
N PRO A 55 8.84 11.24 0.22
CA PRO A 55 7.67 10.50 0.66
C PRO A 55 6.42 11.01 -0.07
N PHE A 56 5.53 10.09 -0.41
CA PHE A 56 4.22 10.35 -0.97
C PHE A 56 3.15 9.98 0.06
N SER A 57 2.06 10.74 0.10
CA SER A 57 0.91 10.44 0.93
C SER A 57 -0.36 10.67 0.12
N VAL A 58 -1.31 9.74 0.22
CA VAL A 58 -2.64 9.84 -0.36
C VAL A 58 -3.66 9.53 0.73
N ARG A 59 -4.63 10.43 0.93
CA ARG A 59 -5.69 10.16 1.90
C ARG A 59 -6.68 9.15 1.36
N TYR A 60 -7.32 8.37 2.23
CA TYR A 60 -8.26 7.33 1.80
C TYR A 60 -9.48 7.92 1.07
N ASP A 61 -9.93 9.13 1.43
CA ASP A 61 -11.02 9.84 0.75
C ASP A 61 -10.71 10.24 -0.70
N GLU A 62 -9.42 10.33 -1.05
CA GLU A 62 -8.97 10.68 -2.39
C GLU A 62 -8.86 9.46 -3.32
N ILE A 63 -8.84 8.24 -2.76
CA ILE A 63 -8.76 6.99 -3.50
C ILE A 63 -10.17 6.62 -4.00
N ARG A 64 -10.30 6.52 -5.31
CA ARG A 64 -11.55 6.20 -6.01
C ARG A 64 -11.67 4.72 -6.33
N SER A 65 -10.55 4.04 -6.51
CA SER A 65 -10.49 2.59 -6.64
C SER A 65 -9.09 2.09 -6.34
N ALA A 66 -9.00 0.83 -5.92
CA ALA A 66 -7.77 0.09 -5.81
C ALA A 66 -7.93 -1.23 -6.57
N ARG A 67 -6.90 -1.64 -7.31
CA ARG A 67 -6.88 -2.94 -8.00
C ARG A 67 -5.48 -3.52 -8.02
N LEU A 68 -5.40 -4.86 -8.04
CA LEU A 68 -4.17 -5.56 -8.37
C LEU A 68 -3.93 -5.52 -9.87
N ILE A 69 -2.68 -5.33 -10.25
CA ILE A 69 -2.21 -5.36 -11.64
C ILE A 69 -0.99 -6.28 -11.74
N GLU A 70 -0.96 -7.12 -12.77
CA GLU A 70 0.15 -8.04 -13.05
C GLU A 70 1.11 -7.40 -14.06
N ASP A 71 2.41 -7.62 -13.83
CA ASP A 71 3.53 -7.15 -14.65
C ASP A 71 3.37 -5.71 -15.20
N PRO A 72 3.19 -4.70 -14.33
CA PRO A 72 2.91 -3.34 -14.79
C PRO A 72 4.07 -2.75 -15.57
N ASP A 73 3.82 -2.34 -16.83
CA ASP A 73 4.81 -1.60 -17.60
C ASP A 73 5.04 -0.22 -16.97
N ALA A 74 6.22 -0.01 -16.43
CA ALA A 74 6.59 1.28 -15.86
C ALA A 74 6.65 2.42 -16.89
N GLY A 75 6.81 2.11 -18.18
CA GLY A 75 6.95 3.09 -19.25
C GLY A 75 8.14 4.03 -19.07
N ARG A 76 7.99 5.29 -19.49
CA ARG A 76 9.05 6.31 -19.42
C ARG A 76 9.06 7.04 -18.09
N ARG A 77 10.26 7.21 -17.51
CA ARG A 77 10.46 8.04 -16.32
C ARG A 77 10.43 9.52 -16.71
N LEU A 78 9.59 10.31 -16.03
CA LEU A 78 9.56 11.77 -16.12
C LEU A 78 10.44 12.41 -15.05
N SER A 79 10.37 11.95 -13.80
CA SER A 79 11.20 12.43 -12.69
C SER A 79 11.36 11.36 -11.60
N GLY A 80 12.30 11.56 -10.67
CA GLY A 80 12.60 10.62 -9.58
C GLY A 80 13.70 9.61 -9.90
N MET A 81 13.70 8.47 -9.23
CA MET A 81 14.74 7.44 -9.27
C MET A 81 14.28 6.18 -9.99
N ARG A 82 15.13 5.67 -10.89
CA ARG A 82 15.05 4.29 -11.42
C ARG A 82 16.35 3.60 -11.07
N GLY A 83 16.32 2.71 -10.08
CA GLY A 83 17.40 1.79 -9.76
C GLY A 83 17.07 0.36 -10.19
N GLU A 84 18.04 -0.55 -10.07
CA GLU A 84 17.85 -1.98 -10.38
C GLU A 84 16.89 -2.69 -9.43
N ARG A 85 16.70 -2.14 -8.23
CA ARG A 85 15.85 -2.70 -7.18
C ARG A 85 14.58 -1.88 -6.97
N ILE A 86 14.63 -0.56 -7.09
CA ILE A 86 13.52 0.35 -6.74
C ILE A 86 13.29 1.39 -7.82
N MET A 87 12.02 1.66 -8.08
CA MET A 87 11.53 2.71 -8.96
C MET A 87 10.61 3.62 -8.15
N ALA A 88 10.93 4.90 -8.11
CA ALA A 88 10.22 5.88 -7.30
C ALA A 88 10.16 7.23 -8.01
N GLY A 89 8.96 7.79 -8.21
CA GLY A 89 8.79 9.12 -8.79
C GLY A 89 7.65 9.20 -9.80
N ARG A 90 7.81 10.04 -10.82
CA ARG A 90 6.77 10.30 -11.81
C ARG A 90 7.10 9.61 -13.13
N TYR A 91 6.14 8.89 -13.66
CA TYR A 91 6.27 8.06 -14.85
C TYR A 91 5.14 8.35 -15.85
N LEU A 92 5.31 7.85 -17.07
CA LEU A 92 4.37 7.99 -18.17
C LEU A 92 4.30 6.67 -18.96
N ASN A 93 3.12 6.07 -19.03
CA ASN A 93 2.86 4.93 -19.91
C ASN A 93 1.49 5.11 -20.62
N GLY A 94 1.16 4.18 -21.53
CA GLY A 94 -0.09 4.24 -22.28
C GLY A 94 -1.34 3.90 -21.47
N GLU A 95 -1.19 3.13 -20.39
CA GLU A 95 -2.30 2.64 -19.56
C GLU A 95 -2.77 3.68 -18.52
N PHE A 96 -1.83 4.31 -17.82
CA PHE A 96 -2.07 5.22 -16.71
C PHE A 96 -1.89 6.70 -17.07
N GLY A 97 -1.33 7.01 -18.25
CA GLY A 97 -0.90 8.36 -18.57
C GLY A 97 0.24 8.80 -17.65
N SER A 98 0.24 10.05 -17.17
CA SER A 98 1.21 10.49 -16.17
C SER A 98 0.79 10.06 -14.77
N TYR A 99 1.65 9.31 -14.10
CA TYR A 99 1.32 8.67 -12.84
C TYR A 99 2.49 8.66 -11.86
N THR A 100 2.20 8.36 -10.60
CA THR A 100 3.19 8.18 -9.55
C THR A 100 3.52 6.70 -9.38
N LEU A 101 4.80 6.34 -9.32
CA LEU A 101 5.25 4.96 -9.14
C LEU A 101 6.14 4.88 -7.90
N TYR A 102 5.88 3.91 -7.02
CA TYR A 102 6.77 3.48 -5.93
C TYR A 102 6.78 1.95 -5.86
N ALA A 103 7.72 1.32 -6.56
CA ALA A 103 7.74 -0.13 -6.73
C ALA A 103 9.15 -0.72 -6.66
N TYR A 104 9.25 -1.95 -6.17
CA TYR A 104 10.34 -2.86 -6.41
C TYR A 104 10.32 -3.33 -7.87
N ALA A 105 11.42 -3.08 -8.58
CA ALA A 105 11.53 -3.26 -10.03
C ALA A 105 11.43 -4.73 -10.50
N ARG A 106 11.63 -5.69 -9.58
CA ARG A 106 11.66 -7.13 -9.87
C ARG A 106 10.42 -7.89 -9.38
N VAL A 107 9.40 -7.17 -8.93
CA VAL A 107 8.15 -7.77 -8.43
C VAL A 107 7.08 -7.59 -9.51
N PRO A 108 6.60 -8.67 -10.14
CA PRO A 108 5.66 -8.62 -11.26
C PRO A 108 4.20 -8.43 -10.81
N LEU A 109 3.99 -7.78 -9.67
CA LEU A 109 2.68 -7.50 -9.11
C LEU A 109 2.70 -6.08 -8.55
N GLY A 110 1.63 -5.33 -8.82
CA GLY A 110 1.42 -3.98 -8.33
C GLY A 110 -0.01 -3.76 -7.85
N ILE A 111 -0.18 -2.68 -7.11
CA ILE A 111 -1.47 -2.12 -6.70
C ILE A 111 -1.61 -0.79 -7.44
N ASP A 112 -2.60 -0.69 -8.31
CA ASP A 112 -3.01 0.58 -8.91
C ASP A 112 -4.07 1.24 -8.03
N LEU A 113 -3.78 2.46 -7.61
CA LEU A 113 -4.71 3.34 -6.91
C LEU A 113 -5.11 4.46 -7.85
N LEU A 114 -6.38 4.47 -8.25
CA LEU A 114 -6.95 5.62 -8.92
C LEU A 114 -7.28 6.68 -7.87
N THR A 115 -6.62 7.83 -7.95
CA THR A 115 -6.87 8.97 -7.07
C THR A 115 -7.52 10.11 -7.85
N ALA A 116 -8.05 11.12 -7.15
CA ALA A 116 -8.49 12.37 -7.78
C ALA A 116 -7.39 13.06 -8.63
N ASN A 117 -6.11 12.79 -8.33
CA ASN A 117 -4.94 13.39 -8.98
C ASN A 117 -4.26 12.45 -10.02
N GLY A 118 -4.92 11.34 -10.37
CA GLY A 118 -4.42 10.32 -11.29
C GLY A 118 -3.96 9.04 -10.60
N HIS A 119 -3.26 8.20 -11.34
CA HIS A 119 -2.85 6.87 -10.88
C HIS A 119 -1.63 6.92 -9.94
N VAL A 120 -1.65 6.05 -8.93
CA VAL A 120 -0.52 5.76 -8.05
C VAL A 120 -0.33 4.26 -8.03
N VAL A 121 0.83 3.80 -8.53
CA VAL A 121 1.17 2.38 -8.56
C VAL A 121 2.22 2.07 -7.50
N ILE A 122 1.94 1.07 -6.67
CA ILE A 122 2.83 0.63 -5.60
C ILE A 122 3.00 -0.88 -5.57
N ASN A 123 4.10 -1.38 -5.02
CA ASN A 123 4.19 -2.77 -4.61
C ASN A 123 5.08 -2.93 -3.37
N ALA A 124 4.98 -4.09 -2.74
CA ALA A 124 5.83 -4.48 -1.62
C ALA A 124 7.03 -5.31 -2.11
N ALA A 125 7.86 -5.78 -1.18
CA ALA A 125 9.11 -6.48 -1.49
C ALA A 125 8.94 -7.77 -2.30
N ASN A 126 7.74 -8.35 -2.33
CA ASN A 126 7.37 -9.54 -3.10
C ASN A 126 5.86 -9.56 -3.34
N GLU A 127 5.38 -10.53 -4.11
CA GLU A 127 3.96 -10.65 -4.46
C GLU A 127 3.06 -10.93 -3.25
N GLU A 128 3.47 -11.80 -2.32
CA GLU A 128 2.69 -12.14 -1.12
C GLU A 128 2.46 -10.90 -0.25
N ALA A 129 3.53 -10.15 0.02
CA ALA A 129 3.46 -8.89 0.75
C ALA A 129 2.64 -7.83 0.00
N THR A 130 2.62 -7.87 -1.33
CA THR A 130 1.82 -6.96 -2.16
C THR A 130 0.34 -7.30 -2.07
N ARG A 131 -0.03 -8.59 -2.07
CA ARG A 131 -1.41 -9.04 -1.85
C ARG A 131 -1.88 -8.72 -0.44
N ALA A 132 -1.07 -8.99 0.58
CA ALA A 132 -1.39 -8.62 1.96
C ALA A 132 -1.60 -7.11 2.13
N LEU A 133 -0.74 -6.29 1.52
CA LEU A 133 -0.91 -4.83 1.51
C LEU A 133 -2.21 -4.40 0.82
N TYR A 134 -2.58 -5.06 -0.27
CA TYR A 134 -3.82 -4.78 -0.99
C TYR A 134 -5.06 -5.12 -0.16
N GLU A 135 -5.09 -6.29 0.47
CA GLU A 135 -6.19 -6.71 1.34
C GLU A 135 -6.36 -5.74 2.52
N GLU A 136 -5.26 -5.37 3.19
CA GLU A 136 -5.30 -4.41 4.29
C GLU A 136 -5.74 -3.02 3.83
N LEU A 137 -5.37 -2.61 2.60
CA LEU A 137 -5.82 -1.35 2.03
C LEU A 137 -7.34 -1.36 1.79
N LEU A 138 -7.90 -2.44 1.26
CA LEU A 138 -9.35 -2.55 1.01
C LEU A 138 -10.16 -2.37 2.29
N ASP A 139 -9.70 -2.93 3.41
CA ASP A 139 -10.35 -2.77 4.73
C ASP A 139 -10.35 -1.32 5.25
N ARG A 140 -9.49 -0.45 4.70
CA ARG A 140 -9.35 0.97 5.09
C ARG A 140 -10.04 1.92 4.13
N LEU A 141 -10.37 1.48 2.93
CA LEU A 141 -11.07 2.32 1.97
C LEU A 141 -12.53 2.47 2.42
N PRO A 142 -13.10 3.69 2.32
CA PRO A 142 -14.53 3.86 2.53
C PRO A 142 -15.30 2.98 1.53
N ASP A 143 -16.48 2.48 1.91
CA ASP A 143 -17.37 1.76 0.99
C ASP A 143 -17.51 2.57 -0.32
N ILE A 144 -16.87 2.07 -1.38
CA ILE A 144 -16.86 2.71 -2.68
C ILE A 144 -18.19 2.32 -3.33
N PRO A 145 -19.10 3.27 -3.59
CA PRO A 145 -20.43 2.97 -4.15
C PRO A 145 -20.37 2.41 -5.57
#